data_AF-A0A919I813-F1
#
_entry.id   AF-A0A919I813-F1
#
_cell.length_a   1.000
_cell.length_b   1.000
_cell.length_c   1.000
_cell.angle_alpha   90.00
_cell.angle_beta   90.00
_cell.angle_gamma   90.00
#
_symmetry.space_group_name_H-M   'P 1'
#
loop_
_entity.id
_entity.type
_entity.pdbx_description
1 polymer ?
#
loop_
_entity_poly.entity_id
_entity_poly.type
_entity_poly.pdbx_seq_one_letter_code
_entity_poly.pdbx_strand_id
1 'polypeptide(L)'
;MKTISQTIFLLLISLVSYSQELSGQWNGKLSVQDVELRIVFHIIKAEGKYTATLDSPDQNAKDIPVTSVSLGSPDVKIEISNIGMVFEGTLDGNKISGKWAQSGRTFPLELLRQEKESKK
;
A
#
# COMPACT_ATOMS: atom_id res chain seq x y z
N MET A 1 -15.44 -47.72 41.64
CA MET A 1 -14.51 -47.96 40.53
C MET A 1 -14.63 -46.82 39.53
N LYS A 2 -13.60 -45.97 39.48
CA LYS A 2 -13.14 -45.04 38.42
C LYS A 2 -14.20 -44.30 37.55
N THR A 3 -14.61 -43.11 37.98
CA THR A 3 -15.11 -42.07 37.05
C THR A 3 -13.91 -41.46 36.33
N ILE A 4 -13.72 -41.80 35.04
CA ILE A 4 -12.66 -41.24 34.21
C ILE A 4 -13.12 -39.83 33.79
N SER A 5 -12.53 -38.84 34.45
CA SER A 5 -12.72 -37.42 34.18
C SER A 5 -12.26 -37.10 32.76
N GLN A 6 -13.16 -36.57 31.94
CA GLN A 6 -12.82 -36.05 30.62
C GLN A 6 -12.04 -34.74 30.78
N THR A 7 -10.91 -34.60 30.09
CA THR A 7 -10.27 -33.29 29.93
C THR A 7 -9.88 -33.15 28.47
N ILE A 8 -10.69 -32.40 27.72
CA ILE A 8 -10.37 -31.96 26.37
C ILE A 8 -9.59 -30.64 26.53
N PHE A 9 -8.32 -30.64 26.14
CA PHE A 9 -7.50 -29.43 26.14
C PHE A 9 -7.67 -28.75 24.78
N LEU A 10 -8.62 -27.83 24.68
CA LEU A 10 -8.87 -27.07 23.45
C LEU A 10 -7.86 -25.91 23.37
N LEU A 11 -6.79 -26.11 22.61
CA LEU A 11 -5.82 -25.07 22.29
C LEU A 11 -6.43 -24.12 21.24
N LEU A 12 -7.10 -23.05 21.66
CA LEU A 12 -7.44 -21.95 20.77
C LEU A 12 -6.17 -21.18 20.43
N ILE A 13 -5.56 -21.49 19.28
CA ILE A 13 -4.63 -20.58 18.62
C ILE A 13 -5.49 -19.47 18.01
N SER A 14 -5.60 -18.34 18.70
CA SER A 14 -6.17 -17.14 18.11
C SER A 14 -5.24 -16.68 16.98
N LEU A 15 -5.67 -16.87 15.74
CA LEU A 15 -5.07 -16.20 14.59
C LEU A 15 -5.29 -14.71 14.79
N VAL A 16 -4.25 -14.00 15.24
CA VAL A 16 -4.27 -12.54 15.30
C VAL A 16 -4.22 -12.05 13.86
N SER A 17 -5.40 -11.78 13.28
CA SER A 17 -5.50 -11.13 11.99
C SER A 17 -5.04 -9.69 12.15
N TYR A 18 -3.77 -9.41 11.85
CA TYR A 18 -3.30 -8.04 11.71
C TYR A 18 -3.99 -7.44 10.50
N SER A 19 -4.96 -6.55 10.75
CA SER A 19 -5.51 -5.71 9.68
C SER A 19 -4.35 -4.90 9.11
N GLN A 20 -4.01 -5.17 7.84
CA GLN A 20 -2.97 -4.40 7.17
C GLN A 20 -3.45 -2.95 7.02
N GLU A 21 -2.61 -2.00 7.41
CA GLU A 21 -2.90 -0.58 7.34
C GLU A 21 -2.14 0.05 6.17
N LEU A 22 -2.84 0.77 5.30
CA LEU A 22 -2.25 1.38 4.11
C LEU A 22 -1.77 2.83 4.36
N SER A 23 -2.29 3.50 5.39
CA SER A 23 -1.92 4.88 5.72
C SER A 23 -0.42 5.03 5.93
N GLY A 24 0.18 6.07 5.34
CA GLY A 24 1.60 6.35 5.42
C GLY A 24 2.14 6.97 4.14
N GLN A 25 3.43 7.28 4.17
CA GLN A 25 4.17 7.72 3.01
C GLN A 25 4.84 6.51 2.34
N TRP A 26 4.65 6.37 1.04
CA TRP A 26 5.13 5.26 0.23
C TRP A 26 6.00 5.80 -0.90
N ASN A 27 7.25 5.35 -0.96
CA ASN A 27 8.24 5.84 -1.90
C ASN A 27 8.65 4.74 -2.87
N GLY A 28 8.74 5.06 -4.15
CA GLY A 28 9.23 4.15 -5.17
C GLY A 28 10.03 4.85 -6.24
N LYS A 29 10.71 4.06 -7.06
CA LYS A 29 11.43 4.50 -8.24
C LYS A 29 10.80 3.84 -9.45
N LEU A 30 10.17 4.64 -10.30
CA LEU A 30 9.55 4.19 -11.54
C LEU A 30 10.56 4.32 -12.68
N SER A 31 10.99 3.20 -13.24
CA SER A 31 11.84 3.18 -14.41
C SER A 31 10.99 3.21 -15.68
N VAL A 32 11.04 4.32 -16.42
CA VAL A 32 10.37 4.50 -17.71
C VAL A 32 11.45 4.60 -18.78
N GLN A 33 11.77 3.46 -19.41
CA GLN A 33 12.89 3.35 -20.36
C GLN A 33 14.21 3.79 -19.69
N ASP A 34 14.85 4.84 -20.19
CA ASP A 34 16.14 5.34 -19.70
C ASP A 34 15.99 6.40 -18.59
N VAL A 35 14.77 6.69 -18.14
CA VAL A 35 14.48 7.69 -17.12
C VAL A 35 13.99 7.01 -15.84
N GLU A 36 14.54 7.41 -14.71
CA GLU A 36 14.07 7.02 -13.37
C GLU A 36 13.32 8.20 -12.74
N LEU A 37 12.10 7.94 -12.26
CA LEU A 37 11.25 8.93 -11.60
C LEU A 37 10.97 8.49 -10.16
N ARG A 38 11.24 9.37 -9.19
CA ARG A 38 10.79 9.14 -7.81
C ARG A 38 9.31 9.40 -7.70
N ILE A 39 8.60 8.43 -7.13
CA ILE A 39 7.16 8.44 -6.89
C ILE A 39 6.94 8.43 -5.39
N VAL A 40 6.16 9.37 -4.88
CA VAL A 40 5.82 9.45 -3.45
C VAL A 40 4.32 9.54 -3.30
N PHE A 41 3.70 8.52 -2.73
CA PHE A 41 2.30 8.58 -2.32
C PHE A 41 2.20 8.94 -0.84
N HIS A 42 1.33 9.89 -0.51
CA HIS A 42 0.94 10.21 0.85
C HIS A 42 -0.48 9.72 1.08
N ILE A 43 -0.63 8.59 1.77
CA ILE A 43 -1.93 7.97 1.99
C ILE A 43 -2.39 8.23 3.43
N ILE A 44 -3.61 8.74 3.58
CA ILE A 44 -4.26 8.92 4.88
C ILE A 44 -5.59 8.19 4.90
N LYS A 45 -6.03 7.79 6.09
CA LYS A 45 -7.36 7.23 6.32
C LYS A 45 -8.20 8.24 7.08
N ALA A 46 -9.25 8.75 6.45
CA ALA A 46 -10.20 9.69 7.02
C ALA A 46 -11.61 9.09 6.92
N GLU A 47 -12.36 9.11 8.03
CA GLU A 47 -13.76 8.62 8.06
C GLU A 47 -13.93 7.18 7.52
N GLY A 48 -12.92 6.32 7.74
CA GLY A 48 -12.93 4.93 7.26
C GLY A 48 -12.60 4.75 5.78
N LYS A 49 -12.30 5.82 5.04
CA LYS A 49 -11.88 5.78 3.63
C LYS A 49 -10.44 6.23 3.48
N TYR A 50 -9.76 5.72 2.46
CA TYR A 50 -8.42 6.19 2.10
C TYR A 50 -8.50 7.37 1.12
N THR A 51 -7.66 8.36 1.35
CA THR A 51 -7.40 9.47 0.42
C THR A 51 -5.89 9.62 0.27
N ALA A 52 -5.42 10.13 -0.87
CA ALA A 52 -3.99 10.30 -1.08
C ALA A 52 -3.62 11.47 -1.98
N THR A 53 -2.36 11.87 -1.91
CA THR A 53 -1.68 12.69 -2.92
C THR A 53 -0.48 11.95 -3.49
N LEU A 54 -0.05 12.39 -4.67
CA LEU A 54 1.15 11.92 -5.36
C LEU A 54 2.12 13.08 -5.60
N ASP A 55 3.39 12.86 -5.29
CA ASP A 55 4.50 13.68 -5.77
C ASP A 55 5.37 12.90 -6.77
N SER A 56 5.86 13.63 -7.78
CA SER A 56 6.95 13.22 -8.66
C SER A 56 7.99 14.34 -8.71
N PRO A 57 8.95 14.38 -7.75
CA PRO A 57 9.90 15.48 -7.61
C PRO A 57 10.77 15.71 -8.85
N ASP A 58 11.14 14.63 -9.54
CA ASP A 58 11.97 14.68 -10.75
C ASP A 58 11.22 15.31 -11.95
N GLN A 59 9.90 15.42 -11.84
CA GLN A 59 9.03 16.10 -12.81
C GLN A 59 8.47 17.43 -12.27
N ASN A 60 8.93 17.88 -11.09
CA ASN A 60 8.42 19.05 -10.39
C ASN A 60 6.89 19.03 -10.18
N ALA A 61 6.32 17.84 -10.02
CA ALA A 61 4.90 17.66 -9.76
C ALA A 61 4.68 17.28 -8.29
N LYS A 62 3.79 18.01 -7.61
CA LYS A 62 3.53 17.86 -6.17
C LYS A 62 2.05 17.94 -5.87
N ASP A 63 1.65 17.30 -4.78
CA ASP A 63 0.30 17.32 -4.23
C ASP A 63 -0.78 16.96 -5.27
N ILE A 64 -0.45 16.08 -6.22
CA ILE A 64 -1.40 15.64 -7.25
C ILE A 64 -2.50 14.84 -6.53
N PRO A 65 -3.77 15.26 -6.59
CA PRO A 65 -4.85 14.55 -5.90
C PRO A 65 -5.07 13.16 -6.51
N VAL A 66 -5.08 12.13 -5.67
CA VAL A 66 -5.44 10.78 -6.07
C VAL A 66 -6.96 10.64 -6.11
N THR A 67 -7.50 10.07 -7.19
CA THR A 67 -8.95 9.98 -7.38
C THR A 67 -9.56 8.80 -6.62
N SER A 68 -8.84 7.70 -6.46
CA SER A 68 -9.29 6.54 -5.69
C SER A 68 -8.13 5.80 -5.05
N VAL A 69 -8.34 5.34 -3.81
CA VAL A 69 -7.46 4.42 -3.11
C VAL A 69 -8.32 3.32 -2.49
N SER A 70 -8.02 2.06 -2.80
CA SER A 70 -8.67 0.92 -2.19
C SER A 70 -7.66 -0.10 -1.67
N LEU A 71 -8.01 -0.72 -0.55
CA LEU A 71 -7.31 -1.86 0.04
C LEU A 71 -8.33 -2.99 0.20
N GLY A 72 -8.21 -4.02 -0.64
CA GLY A 72 -8.87 -5.31 -0.49
C GLY A 72 -7.81 -6.33 -0.09
N SER A 73 -7.35 -6.29 1.15
CA SER A 73 -6.11 -6.95 1.59
C SER A 73 -5.93 -8.38 1.03
N PRO A 74 -4.75 -8.67 0.42
CA PRO A 74 -3.56 -7.81 0.34
C PRO A 74 -3.55 -6.86 -0.87
N ASP A 75 -4.61 -6.82 -1.68
CA ASP A 75 -4.62 -6.05 -2.93
C ASP A 75 -4.81 -4.55 -2.69
N VAL A 76 -3.95 -3.75 -3.32
CA VAL A 76 -3.97 -2.29 -3.30
C VAL A 76 -4.23 -1.79 -4.71
N LYS A 77 -5.17 -0.85 -4.84
CA LYS A 77 -5.38 -0.09 -6.07
C LYS A 77 -5.37 1.40 -5.81
N ILE A 78 -4.61 2.12 -6.63
CA ILE A 78 -4.51 3.59 -6.59
C ILE A 78 -4.79 4.10 -8.00
N GLU A 79 -5.69 5.06 -8.14
CA GLU A 79 -6.04 5.64 -9.44
C GLU A 79 -5.90 7.16 -9.42
N ILE A 80 -5.44 7.72 -10.55
CA ILE A 80 -5.48 9.14 -10.82
C ILE A 80 -6.07 9.34 -12.23
N SER A 81 -7.39 9.47 -12.29
CA SER A 81 -8.13 9.45 -13.55
C SER A 81 -7.78 10.61 -14.48
N ASN A 82 -7.41 11.78 -13.94
CA ASN A 82 -7.09 12.98 -14.74
C ASN A 82 -5.84 12.81 -15.63
N ILE A 83 -4.93 11.90 -15.28
CA ILE A 83 -3.72 11.58 -16.03
C ILE A 83 -3.73 10.13 -16.53
N GLY A 84 -4.87 9.43 -16.42
CA GLY A 84 -5.03 8.05 -16.85
C GLY A 84 -4.05 7.08 -16.19
N MET A 85 -3.71 7.30 -14.92
CA MET A 85 -2.77 6.48 -14.16
C MET A 85 -3.52 5.50 -13.25
N VAL A 86 -3.07 4.25 -13.25
CA VAL A 86 -3.52 3.20 -12.33
C VAL A 86 -2.29 2.48 -11.78
N PHE A 87 -2.22 2.29 -10.46
CA PHE A 87 -1.29 1.40 -9.81
C PHE A 87 -2.05 0.27 -9.12
N GLU A 88 -1.70 -0.97 -9.45
CA GLU A 88 -2.24 -2.19 -8.85
C GLU A 88 -1.09 -3.00 -8.25
N GLY A 89 -1.19 -3.36 -6.98
CA GLY A 89 -0.12 -4.09 -6.29
C GLY A 89 -0.60 -4.88 -5.08
N THR A 90 0.34 -5.59 -4.47
CA THR A 90 0.10 -6.44 -3.30
C THR A 90 0.89 -5.90 -2.12
N LEU A 91 0.20 -5.62 -1.01
CA LEU A 91 0.77 -5.14 0.24
C LEU A 91 1.34 -6.31 1.07
N ASP A 92 2.61 -6.19 1.42
CA ASP A 92 3.36 -7.11 2.27
C ASP A 92 4.16 -6.30 3.30
N GLY A 93 3.55 -6.07 4.47
CA GLY A 93 4.12 -5.29 5.56
C GLY A 93 4.42 -3.83 5.17
N ASN A 94 5.70 -3.53 4.94
CA ASN A 94 6.22 -2.21 4.57
C ASN A 94 6.54 -2.07 3.08
N LYS A 95 6.06 -3.01 2.25
CA LYS A 95 6.29 -3.02 0.82
C LYS A 95 4.99 -3.21 0.06
N ILE A 96 4.83 -2.52 -1.07
CA ILE A 96 3.79 -2.80 -2.06
C ILE A 96 4.49 -3.08 -3.39
N SER A 97 4.38 -4.30 -3.89
CA SER A 97 4.93 -4.69 -5.19
C SER A 97 3.80 -4.72 -6.22
N GLY A 98 3.95 -4.00 -7.32
CA GLY A 98 2.86 -3.83 -8.27
C GLY A 98 3.27 -3.34 -9.65
N LYS A 99 2.25 -2.91 -10.40
CA LYS A 99 2.36 -2.38 -11.75
C LYS A 99 1.75 -0.99 -11.82
N TRP A 100 2.51 -0.06 -12.36
CA TRP A 100 2.07 1.27 -12.76
C TRP A 100 1.66 1.26 -14.23
N ALA A 101 0.42 1.60 -14.52
CA ALA A 101 -0.11 1.74 -15.86
C ALA A 101 -0.45 3.22 -16.14
N GLN A 102 0.06 3.77 -17.23
CA GLN A 102 -0.23 5.14 -17.66
C GLN A 102 -0.04 5.27 -19.18
N SER A 103 -0.96 5.98 -19.85
CA SER A 103 -0.91 6.23 -21.30
C SER A 103 -0.76 4.94 -22.14
N GLY A 104 -1.40 3.84 -21.72
CA GLY A 104 -1.34 2.54 -22.41
C GLY A 104 -0.03 1.76 -22.20
N ARG A 105 0.91 2.28 -21.40
CA ARG A 105 2.15 1.60 -21.03
C ARG A 105 2.06 1.08 -19.59
N THR A 106 2.77 0.00 -19.29
CA THR A 106 2.83 -0.60 -17.95
C THR A 106 4.27 -0.81 -17.53
N PHE A 107 4.58 -0.46 -16.28
CA PHE A 107 5.91 -0.56 -15.68
C PHE A 107 5.81 -1.22 -14.30
N PRO A 108 6.78 -2.06 -13.89
CA PRO A 108 6.83 -2.51 -12.51
C PRO A 108 7.14 -1.32 -11.59
N LEU A 109 6.53 -1.33 -10.41
CA LEU A 109 6.82 -0.35 -9.37
C LEU A 109 6.77 -1.05 -8.01
N GLU A 110 7.84 -0.88 -7.25
CA GLU A 110 7.89 -1.23 -5.85
C GLU A 110 7.81 0.04 -5.01
N LEU A 111 6.91 0.04 -4.04
CA LEU A 111 6.75 1.10 -3.06
C LEU A 111 7.19 0.59 -1.70
N LEU A 112 8.06 1.34 -1.03
CA LEU A 112 8.49 1.08 0.34
C LEU A 112 7.91 2.14 1.26
N ARG A 113 7.36 1.70 2.39
CA ARG A 113 6.86 2.60 3.42
C ARG A 113 8.06 3.35 4.01
N GLN A 114 7.96 4.67 4.08
CA GLN A 114 8.92 5.44 4.85
C GLN A 114 8.70 5.14 6.33
N GLU A 115 9.71 4.60 7.00
CA GLU A 115 9.72 4.58 8.45
C GLU A 115 9.72 6.03 8.93
N LYS A 116 8.80 6.38 9.84
CA LYS A 116 8.85 7.69 10.49
C LYS A 116 10.18 7.75 11.23
N GLU A 117 11.14 8.54 10.74
CA GLU A 117 12.23 9.00 11.57
C GLU A 117 11.58 9.71 12.77
N SER A 118 11.69 9.12 13.95
CA SER A 118 11.40 9.81 15.19
C SER A 118 12.38 10.97 15.26
N LYS A 119 11.94 12.17 14.90
CA LYS A 119 12.70 13.39 15.21
C LYS A 119 12.93 13.37 16.72
N LYS A 120 14.19 13.20 17.10
CA LYS A 120 14.68 13.26 18.48
C LYS A 120 14.68 14.71 18.96
#